data_AF-A0A6N9VDT6-F1
#
_entry.id   AF-A0A6N9VDT6-F1
#
_cell.length_a   1.000
_cell.length_b   1.000
_cell.length_c   1.000
_cell.angle_alpha   90.00
_cell.angle_beta   90.00
_cell.angle_gamma   90.00
#
_symmetry.space_group_name_H-M   'P 1'
#
loop_
_entity.id
_entity.type
_entity.pdbx_description
1 polymer ?
#
loop_
_entity_poly.entity_id
_entity_poly.type
_entity_poly.pdbx_seq_one_letter_code
_entity_poly.pdbx_strand_id
1 'polypeptide(L)'
;YDRDGPARSQAAGLVDDPELMFNQDGAEHLRLRRTLRRAFTPRAVARWRPWIAAIVDHLLDEMAARGGPVDAVAEFTLPLPLAVISRLMGLDASAHGRLR
;
A
#
# COMPACT_ATOMS: atom_id res chain seq x y z
N TYR A 1 19.35 20.03 -0.18
CA TYR A 1 19.31 18.57 -0.04
C TYR A 1 20.74 18.06 0.03
N ASP A 2 21.03 17.20 1.01
CA ASP A 2 22.37 16.77 1.43
C ASP A 2 23.00 15.78 0.44
N ARG A 3 24.34 15.72 0.41
CA ARG A 3 25.16 14.94 -0.53
C ARG A 3 25.19 13.44 -0.21
N ASP A 4 24.79 13.07 1.01
CA ASP A 4 24.78 11.69 1.53
C ASP A 4 23.39 11.04 1.53
N GLY A 5 22.46 11.58 0.72
CA GLY A 5 21.13 10.99 0.55
C GLY A 5 21.18 9.61 -0.12
N PRO A 6 20.18 8.74 0.10
CA PRO A 6 20.10 7.44 -0.56
C PRO A 6 20.19 7.61 -2.09
N ALA A 7 20.86 6.68 -2.75
CA ALA A 7 21.02 6.69 -4.20
C ALA A 7 19.65 6.87 -4.86
N ARG A 8 19.50 7.92 -5.68
CA ARG A 8 18.29 8.14 -6.47
C ARG A 8 18.10 6.93 -7.38
N SER A 9 17.04 6.18 -7.13
CA SER A 9 16.65 5.07 -8.00
C SER A 9 16.57 5.58 -9.44
N GLN A 10 17.28 4.94 -10.37
CA GLN A 10 17.22 5.27 -11.81
C GLN A 10 16.03 4.64 -12.53
N ALA A 11 15.24 3.78 -11.85
CA ALA A 11 13.93 3.44 -12.37
C ALA A 11 13.05 4.70 -12.27
N ALA A 12 12.36 5.06 -13.35
CA ALA A 12 11.25 6.03 -13.29
C ALA A 12 10.27 5.51 -12.24
N GLY A 13 10.43 6.01 -11.03
CA GLY A 13 9.72 5.51 -9.87
C GLY A 13 8.32 6.09 -9.85
N LEU A 14 7.44 5.40 -9.14
CA LEU A 14 6.09 5.87 -8.81
C LEU A 14 6.06 7.23 -8.07
N VAL A 15 7.22 7.87 -7.81
CA VAL A 15 7.38 9.12 -7.04
C VAL A 15 7.90 10.27 -7.91
N ASP A 16 8.76 10.00 -8.90
CA ASP A 16 9.42 11.06 -9.71
C ASP A 16 8.80 11.23 -11.10
N ASP A 17 7.82 10.40 -11.48
CA ASP A 17 7.12 10.53 -12.75
C ASP A 17 6.16 11.74 -12.71
N PRO A 18 6.41 12.78 -13.53
CA PRO A 18 5.58 13.98 -13.52
C PRO A 18 4.14 13.67 -13.90
N GLU A 19 3.84 12.65 -14.71
CA GLU A 19 2.48 12.34 -15.17
C GLU A 19 1.58 11.73 -14.08
N LEU A 20 2.15 11.30 -12.96
CA LEU A 20 1.39 10.71 -11.87
C LEU A 20 0.52 11.74 -11.14
N MET A 21 -0.67 11.29 -10.71
CA MET A 21 -1.68 12.16 -10.10
C MET A 21 -1.15 13.02 -8.96
N PHE A 22 -0.28 12.49 -8.08
CA PHE A 22 0.23 13.24 -6.92
C PHE A 22 1.31 14.28 -7.28
N ASN A 23 1.83 14.26 -8.52
CA ASN A 23 2.80 15.23 -9.06
C ASN A 23 2.14 16.28 -9.97
N GLN A 24 0.81 16.27 -10.07
CA GLN A 24 0.03 17.18 -10.91
C GLN A 24 -0.78 18.16 -10.06
N ASP A 25 -1.10 19.32 -10.64
CA ASP A 25 -1.92 20.36 -9.99
C ASP A 25 -3.16 20.73 -10.83
N GLY A 26 -4.09 21.46 -10.21
CA GLY A 26 -5.21 22.10 -10.89
C GLY A 26 -6.10 21.16 -11.72
N ALA A 27 -6.34 21.52 -12.98
CA ALA A 27 -7.23 20.78 -13.88
C ALA A 27 -6.74 19.35 -14.16
N GLU A 28 -5.42 19.15 -14.21
CA GLU A 28 -4.80 17.87 -14.52
C GLU A 28 -4.98 16.88 -13.37
N HIS A 29 -4.63 17.29 -12.15
CA HIS A 29 -4.90 16.54 -10.93
C HIS A 29 -6.39 16.16 -10.82
N LEU A 30 -7.31 17.10 -11.07
CA LEU A 30 -8.74 16.84 -11.01
C LEU A 30 -9.20 15.85 -12.09
N ARG A 31 -8.61 15.88 -13.29
CA ARG A 31 -8.92 14.92 -14.36
C ARG A 31 -8.54 13.50 -13.94
N LEU A 32 -7.31 13.31 -13.45
CA LEU A 32 -6.82 12.02 -12.97
C LEU A 32 -7.62 11.54 -11.75
N ARG A 33 -7.85 12.39 -10.75
CA ARG A 33 -8.63 12.03 -9.55
C ARG A 33 -10.06 11.59 -9.85
N ARG A 34 -10.69 12.13 -10.91
CA ARG A 34 -12.06 11.74 -11.31
C ARG A 34 -12.16 10.28 -11.76
N THR A 35 -11.09 9.69 -12.30
CA THR A 35 -11.11 8.28 -12.74
C THR A 35 -11.17 7.33 -11.54
N LEU A 36 -10.48 7.67 -10.46
CA LEU A 36 -10.38 6.83 -9.25
C LEU A 36 -11.50 7.07 -8.23
N ARG A 37 -12.17 8.23 -8.24
CA ARG A 37 -13.11 8.66 -7.17
C ARG A 37 -14.18 7.61 -6.79
N ARG A 38 -14.68 6.83 -7.75
CA ARG A 38 -15.74 5.85 -7.52
C ARG A 38 -15.26 4.67 -6.66
N ALA A 39 -13.98 4.32 -6.78
CA ALA A 39 -13.35 3.24 -6.02
C ALA A 39 -13.13 3.62 -4.55
N PHE A 40 -12.98 4.91 -4.24
CA PHE A 40 -12.64 5.42 -2.89
C PHE A 40 -13.79 6.19 -2.22
N THR A 41 -15.05 5.92 -2.59
CA THR A 41 -16.20 6.45 -1.84
C THR A 41 -16.33 5.77 -0.46
N PRO A 42 -16.94 6.39 0.56
CA PRO A 42 -17.15 5.76 1.86
C PRO A 42 -17.84 4.40 1.76
N ARG A 43 -18.86 4.29 0.89
CA ARG A 43 -19.55 3.02 0.59
C ARG A 43 -18.60 1.99 -0.03
N ALA A 44 -17.72 2.40 -0.94
CA ALA A 44 -16.77 1.50 -1.57
C ALA A 44 -15.72 0.98 -0.58
N VAL A 45 -15.16 1.88 0.22
CA VAL A 45 -14.20 1.54 1.29
C VAL A 45 -14.84 0.64 2.35
N ALA A 46 -16.10 0.88 2.72
CA ALA A 46 -16.81 0.02 3.67
C ALA A 46 -16.93 -1.44 3.21
N ARG A 47 -17.03 -1.69 1.89
CA ARG A 47 -17.01 -3.05 1.34
C ARG A 47 -15.67 -3.75 1.51
N TRP A 48 -14.60 -3.01 1.79
CA TRP A 48 -13.29 -3.60 2.02
C TRP A 48 -13.09 -4.11 3.43
N ARG A 49 -13.85 -3.57 4.39
CA ARG A 49 -13.75 -3.90 5.80
C ARG A 49 -13.71 -5.42 6.08
N PRO A 50 -14.58 -6.27 5.50
CA PRO A 50 -14.58 -7.70 5.83
C PRO A 50 -13.28 -8.41 5.45
N TRP A 51 -12.72 -8.12 4.27
CA TRP A 51 -11.49 -8.78 3.85
C TRP A 51 -10.24 -8.13 4.45
N ILE A 52 -10.26 -6.84 4.77
CA ILE A 52 -9.17 -6.20 5.55
C ILE A 52 -9.14 -6.81 6.96
N ALA A 53 -10.30 -7.01 7.59
CA ALA A 53 -10.39 -7.67 8.89
C ALA A 53 -9.80 -9.08 8.83
N ALA A 54 -10.10 -9.86 7.78
CA ALA A 54 -9.48 -11.18 7.61
C ALA A 54 -7.95 -11.15 7.48
N ILE A 55 -7.37 -10.11 6.86
CA ILE A 55 -5.91 -9.93 6.81
C ILE A 55 -5.37 -9.60 8.21
N VAL A 56 -6.05 -8.72 8.93
CA VAL A 56 -5.69 -8.36 10.31
C VAL A 56 -5.72 -9.58 11.22
N ASP A 57 -6.81 -10.35 11.20
CA ASP A 57 -6.98 -11.56 12.01
C ASP A 57 -5.86 -12.56 11.71
N HIS A 58 -5.55 -12.80 10.43
CA HIS A 58 -4.47 -13.69 10.04
C HIS A 58 -3.09 -13.24 10.55
N LEU A 59 -2.75 -11.96 10.43
CA LEU A 59 -1.47 -11.44 10.93
C LEU A 59 -1.37 -11.54 12.46
N LEU A 60 -2.48 -11.29 13.17
CA LEU A 60 -2.54 -11.44 14.63
C LEU A 60 -2.41 -12.90 15.06
N ASP A 61 -3.05 -13.83 14.36
CA ASP A 61 -2.95 -15.26 14.61
C ASP A 61 -1.50 -15.76 14.43
N GLU A 62 -0.79 -15.31 13.38
CA GLU A 62 0.63 -15.65 13.17
C GLU A 62 1.53 -15.13 14.30
N MET A 63 1.30 -13.90 14.75
CA MET A 63 2.02 -13.32 15.89
C MET A 63 1.76 -14.09 17.18
N ALA A 64 0.49 -14.43 17.44
CA ALA A 64 0.10 -15.19 18.63
C ALA A 64 0.71 -16.61 18.63
N ALA A 65 0.77 -17.26 17.46
CA ALA A 65 1.32 -18.61 17.31
C ALA A 65 2.83 -18.71 17.56
N ARG A 66 3.62 -17.66 17.25
CA ARG A 66 5.07 -17.62 17.54
C ARG A 66 5.36 -17.62 19.03
N GLY A 67 4.53 -16.93 19.82
CA GLY A 67 4.75 -16.71 21.24
C GLY A 67 5.93 -15.77 21.56
N GLY A 68 5.94 -15.21 22.77
CA GLY A 68 7.00 -14.30 23.23
C GLY A 68 6.88 -12.87 22.70
N PRO A 69 7.91 -12.04 22.88
CA PRO A 69 7.95 -10.67 22.36
C PRO A 69 7.89 -10.66 20.84
N VAL A 70 7.14 -9.71 20.28
CA VAL A 70 6.94 -9.53 18.83
C VAL A 70 7.36 -8.13 18.41
N ASP A 71 7.95 -8.01 17.22
CA ASP A 71 8.15 -6.72 16.56
C ASP A 71 6.86 -6.35 15.80
N ALA A 72 6.02 -5.54 16.43
CA ALA A 72 4.75 -5.13 15.83
C ALA A 72 4.93 -4.39 14.50
N VAL A 73 6.08 -3.73 14.27
CA VAL A 73 6.33 -3.01 13.02
C VAL A 73 6.55 -4.00 11.89
N ALA A 74 7.54 -4.88 12.08
CA ALA A 74 7.92 -5.90 11.10
C ALA A 74 6.82 -6.94 10.86
N GLU A 75 6.10 -7.31 11.91
CA GLU A 75 5.17 -8.44 11.88
C GLU A 75 3.72 -8.04 11.60
N PHE A 76 3.35 -6.76 11.77
CA PHE A 76 1.97 -6.30 11.55
C PHE A 76 1.87 -5.05 10.69
N THR A 77 2.50 -3.94 11.09
CA THR A 77 2.25 -2.64 10.44
C THR A 77 2.80 -2.54 9.01
N LEU A 78 3.89 -3.24 8.71
CA LEU A 78 4.46 -3.32 7.37
C LEU A 78 3.67 -4.29 6.47
N PRO A 79 3.40 -5.55 6.87
CA PRO A 79 2.70 -6.49 6.01
C PRO A 79 1.24 -6.12 5.74
N LEU A 80 0.54 -5.46 6.69
CA LEU A 80 -0.89 -5.15 6.53
C LEU A 80 -1.16 -4.21 5.32
N PRO A 81 -0.56 -3.00 5.21
CA PRO A 81 -0.77 -2.13 4.05
C PRO A 81 -0.32 -2.76 2.73
N LEU A 82 0.76 -3.56 2.75
CA LEU A 82 1.25 -4.27 1.57
C LEU A 82 0.21 -5.28 1.06
N ALA A 83 -0.32 -6.13 1.94
CA ALA A 83 -1.37 -7.09 1.57
C ALA A 83 -2.63 -6.38 1.04
N VAL A 84 -3.01 -5.26 1.67
CA VAL A 84 -4.16 -4.45 1.25
C VAL A 84 -3.95 -3.86 -0.15
N ILE A 85 -2.83 -3.19 -0.40
CA ILE A 85 -2.59 -2.55 -1.70
C ILE A 85 -2.38 -3.59 -2.80
N SER A 86 -1.69 -4.70 -2.52
CA SER A 86 -1.51 -5.80 -3.47
C SER A 86 -2.86 -6.37 -3.93
N ARG A 87 -3.78 -6.59 -3.00
CA ARG A 87 -5.13 -7.04 -3.33
C ARG A 87 -5.92 -6.01 -4.15
N LEU A 88 -5.81 -4.73 -3.82
CA LEU A 88 -6.45 -3.65 -4.59
C LEU A 88 -5.89 -3.55 -6.02
N MET A 89 -4.61 -3.83 -6.19
CA MET A 89 -3.92 -3.86 -7.49
C MET A 89 -4.15 -5.16 -8.27
N GLY A 90 -4.87 -6.13 -7.71
CA GLY A 90 -5.09 -7.43 -8.34
C GLY A 90 -3.83 -8.28 -8.46
N LEU A 91 -2.81 -8.01 -7.63
CA LEU A 91 -1.57 -8.78 -7.62
C LEU A 91 -1.81 -10.13 -6.94
N ASP A 92 -1.26 -11.19 -7.53
CA ASP A 92 -1.27 -12.52 -6.93
C ASP A 92 -0.47 -12.55 -5.62
N ALA A 93 -0.85 -13.41 -4.68
CA ALA A 93 -0.16 -13.57 -3.40
C ALA A 93 1.34 -13.88 -3.56
N SER A 94 1.72 -14.58 -4.64
CA SER A 94 3.12 -14.85 -5.01
C SER A 94 3.97 -13.58 -5.28
N ALA A 95 3.35 -12.43 -5.53
CA ALA A 95 4.08 -11.17 -5.70
C ALA A 95 4.64 -10.60 -4.38
N HIS A 96 4.16 -11.06 -3.22
CA HIS A 96 4.50 -10.49 -1.91
C HIS A 96 5.97 -10.76 -1.50
N GLY A 97 6.56 -11.86 -1.99
CA GLY A 97 7.97 -12.19 -1.76
C GLY A 97 8.96 -11.30 -2.51
N ARG A 98 8.51 -10.49 -3.48
CA ARG A 98 9.35 -9.57 -4.27
C ARG A 98 9.33 -8.13 -3.75
N LEU A 99 8.55 -7.86 -2.70
CA LEU A 99 8.33 -6.52 -2.11
C LEU A 99 8.90 -6.39 -0.69
N ARG A 100 9.58 -7.43 -0.18
CA ARG A 100 10.45 -7.37 1.00
C ARG A 100 11.87 -7.07 0.56
#